data_AF-A0A958JNQ4-F1
#
_entry.id   AF-A0A958JNQ4-F1
#
_cell.length_a   1.000
_cell.length_b   1.000
_cell.length_c   1.000
_cell.angle_alpha   90.00
_cell.angle_beta   90.00
_cell.angle_gamma   90.00
#
_symmetry.space_group_name_H-M   'P 1'
#
loop_
_entity.id
_entity.type
_entity.pdbx_description
1 polymer ?
#
loop_
_entity_poly.entity_id
_entity_poly.type
_entity_poly.pdbx_seq_one_letter_code
_entity_poly.pdbx_strand_id
1 'polypeptide(L)'
;MAGLRLALSLLRIPRLFVSLLLFPLFLSVILVIIQLWVTSFAMRTVTYTPKNLSEQFEERQKNNLVRKLVYGKGERVEHLEICRWQNIVDENGQHFEVPPQNGKCAPDRLDIAIHVKNPTSFDTSEYERIFEGNFERMHVCVRDCIPDAILSPEAEHPRADAYSFPALMLMNQVYFDEPEQKQYIKLFENKYNVLQSVGTQFFHANGYVAPVQLTNVTYELGLLASIASIVIIALWLAIKAHRRVLDYFARSGALLPMVAAMGKRDFYSAIWIVTILRVGAFLLASVPATYALFAGLGEAEDWGGIFERDIGHLLLWIVCLVVSFSFAAIVASIADLKHRYQLFAVCYRYLPLGLAVLGGAVWTLSFVLGDEGGLIRDILTCLPILGMGPIILVPLFQPHLNVLVINTLLTLVLTIWLIRSNARWFAAHLEDL
;
A
#
# COMPACT_ATOMS: atom_id res chain seq x y z
N MET A 1 39.76 7.27 -17.04
CA MET A 1 39.44 6.43 -18.23
C MET A 1 39.61 4.93 -17.98
N ALA A 2 40.64 4.49 -17.25
CA ALA A 2 40.86 3.06 -16.97
C ALA A 2 39.67 2.37 -16.27
N GLY A 3 39.12 2.97 -15.19
CA GLY A 3 37.92 2.44 -14.53
C GLY A 3 36.68 2.30 -15.44
N LEU A 4 36.47 3.19 -16.41
CA LEU A 4 35.36 3.08 -17.37
C LEU A 4 35.57 1.93 -18.35
N ARG A 5 36.79 1.76 -18.88
CA ARG A 5 37.12 0.62 -19.75
C ARG A 5 36.96 -0.69 -19.01
N LEU A 6 37.39 -0.74 -17.75
CA LEU A 6 37.20 -1.91 -16.89
C LEU A 6 35.72 -2.21 -16.67
N ALA A 7 34.91 -1.21 -16.32
CA ALA A 7 33.47 -1.37 -16.14
C ALA A 7 32.80 -1.97 -17.40
N LEU A 8 33.14 -1.45 -18.58
CA LEU A 8 32.63 -1.96 -19.85
C LEU A 8 33.10 -3.40 -20.14
N SER A 9 34.35 -3.73 -19.82
CA SER A 9 34.87 -5.10 -19.96
C SER A 9 34.15 -6.07 -19.03
N LEU A 10 33.86 -5.68 -17.79
CA LEU A 10 33.07 -6.50 -16.86
C LEU A 10 31.65 -6.74 -17.39
N LEU A 11 31.03 -5.71 -17.98
CA LEU A 11 29.69 -5.79 -18.57
C LEU A 11 29.64 -6.60 -19.88
N ARG A 12 30.76 -6.81 -20.55
CA ARG A 12 30.83 -7.69 -21.75
C ARG A 12 30.80 -9.17 -21.41
N ILE A 13 31.17 -9.54 -20.18
CA ILE A 13 31.16 -10.94 -19.75
C ILE A 13 29.71 -11.34 -19.43
N PRO A 14 29.08 -12.28 -20.17
CA PRO A 14 27.63 -12.54 -20.06
C PRO A 14 27.17 -12.88 -18.65
N ARG A 15 27.94 -13.70 -17.92
CA ARG A 15 27.62 -14.10 -16.54
C ARG A 15 27.65 -12.91 -15.58
N LEU A 16 28.61 -12.00 -15.75
CA LEU A 16 28.72 -10.78 -14.96
C LEU A 16 27.63 -9.79 -15.34
N PHE A 17 27.36 -9.60 -16.63
CA PHE A 17 26.25 -8.77 -17.10
C PHE A 17 24.92 -9.19 -16.48
N VAL A 18 24.60 -10.48 -16.52
CA VAL A 18 23.35 -11.01 -15.96
C VAL A 18 23.29 -10.81 -14.45
N SER A 19 24.36 -11.16 -13.74
CA SER A 19 24.41 -11.09 -12.27
C SER A 19 24.45 -9.66 -11.73
N LEU A 20 25.20 -8.77 -12.37
CA LEU A 20 25.48 -7.42 -11.89
C LEU A 20 24.44 -6.40 -12.37
N LEU A 21 23.95 -6.54 -13.60
CA LEU A 21 23.07 -5.56 -14.25
C LEU A 21 21.65 -6.11 -14.46
N LEU A 22 21.48 -7.17 -15.25
CA LEU A 22 20.16 -7.59 -15.76
C LEU A 22 19.23 -8.10 -14.66
N PHE A 23 19.65 -9.12 -13.90
CA PHE A 23 18.80 -9.74 -12.87
C PHE A 23 18.34 -8.73 -11.81
N PRO A 24 19.23 -7.88 -11.29
CA PRO A 24 18.78 -6.91 -10.30
C PRO A 24 17.89 -5.81 -10.89
N LEU A 25 18.11 -5.38 -12.13
CA LEU A 25 17.24 -4.43 -12.81
C LEU A 25 15.84 -5.03 -13.01
N PHE A 26 15.77 -6.30 -13.44
CA PHE A 26 14.51 -7.04 -13.53
C PHE A 26 13.76 -7.11 -12.18
N LEU A 27 14.46 -7.45 -11.10
CA LEU A 27 13.88 -7.44 -9.75
C LEU A 27 13.35 -6.05 -9.36
N SER A 28 14.07 -5.00 -9.75
CA SER A 28 13.69 -3.61 -9.47
C SER A 28 12.41 -3.22 -10.22
N VAL A 29 12.29 -3.64 -11.47
CA VAL A 29 11.08 -3.43 -12.28
C VAL A 29 9.88 -4.15 -11.65
N ILE A 30 10.05 -5.41 -11.19
CA ILE A 30 8.99 -6.12 -10.46
C ILE A 30 8.57 -5.36 -9.21
N LEU A 31 9.52 -4.87 -8.41
CA LEU A 31 9.21 -4.10 -7.19
C LEU A 31 8.43 -2.82 -7.51
N VAL A 32 8.81 -2.12 -8.59
CA VAL A 32 8.07 -0.93 -9.06
C VAL A 32 6.68 -1.30 -9.54
N ILE A 33 6.51 -2.39 -10.30
CA ILE A 33 5.18 -2.85 -10.74
C ILE A 33 4.29 -3.17 -9.53
N ILE A 34 4.82 -3.89 -8.53
CA ILE A 34 4.08 -4.20 -7.29
C ILE A 34 3.71 -2.91 -6.56
N GLN A 35 4.66 -1.99 -6.40
CA GLN A 35 4.44 -0.70 -5.73
C GLN A 35 3.38 0.13 -6.47
N LEU A 36 3.48 0.25 -7.79
CA LEU A 36 2.50 0.93 -8.63
C LEU A 36 1.11 0.30 -8.54
N TRP A 37 1.02 -1.03 -8.51
CA TRP A 37 -0.24 -1.75 -8.33
C TRP A 37 -0.86 -1.49 -6.96
N VAL A 38 -0.08 -1.60 -5.88
CA VAL A 38 -0.52 -1.33 -4.51
C VAL A 38 -0.99 0.13 -4.36
N THR A 39 -0.21 1.09 -4.87
CA THR A 39 -0.60 2.50 -4.82
C THR A 39 -1.87 2.75 -5.65
N SER A 40 -1.96 2.20 -6.86
CA SER A 40 -3.17 2.35 -7.70
C SER A 40 -4.41 1.77 -7.02
N PHE A 41 -4.28 0.60 -6.40
CA PHE A 41 -5.34 -0.03 -5.63
C PHE A 41 -5.76 0.84 -4.44
N ALA A 42 -4.80 1.29 -3.62
CA ALA A 42 -5.05 2.15 -2.48
C ALA A 42 -5.74 3.46 -2.90
N MET A 43 -5.27 4.11 -3.97
CA MET A 43 -5.87 5.34 -4.49
C MET A 43 -7.31 5.11 -4.92
N ARG A 44 -7.59 4.05 -5.69
CA ARG A 44 -8.96 3.70 -6.11
C ARG A 44 -9.90 3.45 -4.94
N THR A 45 -9.41 2.91 -3.82
CA THR A 45 -10.25 2.69 -2.63
C THR A 45 -10.56 3.97 -1.85
N VAL A 46 -9.77 5.03 -2.00
CA VAL A 46 -10.01 6.29 -1.28
C VAL A 46 -10.83 7.28 -2.12
N THR A 47 -10.81 7.13 -3.45
CA THR A 47 -11.38 8.12 -4.38
C THR A 47 -12.67 7.60 -5.01
N TYR A 48 -13.72 7.45 -4.20
CA TYR A 48 -15.06 7.17 -4.70
C TYR A 48 -15.79 8.48 -4.99
N THR A 49 -16.14 8.73 -6.26
CA THR A 49 -17.17 9.70 -6.60
C THR A 49 -18.55 9.04 -6.43
N PRO A 50 -19.62 9.79 -6.13
CA PRO A 50 -20.96 9.23 -6.03
C PRO A 50 -21.36 8.48 -7.31
N LYS A 51 -20.97 9.02 -8.48
CA LYS A 51 -21.20 8.42 -9.79
C LYS A 51 -20.47 7.08 -9.97
N ASN A 52 -19.18 7.01 -9.61
CA ASN A 52 -18.44 5.76 -9.70
C ASN A 52 -18.97 4.72 -8.70
N LEU A 53 -19.43 5.18 -7.53
CA LEU A 53 -20.04 4.31 -6.53
C LEU A 53 -21.39 3.76 -7.02
N SER A 54 -22.23 4.59 -7.64
CA SER A 54 -23.50 4.15 -8.23
C SER A 54 -23.30 3.23 -9.41
N GLU A 55 -22.36 3.53 -10.31
CA GLU A 55 -22.04 2.68 -11.47
C GLU A 55 -21.47 1.32 -11.03
N GLN A 56 -20.53 1.31 -10.07
CA GLN A 56 -20.01 0.05 -9.51
C GLN A 56 -21.08 -0.75 -8.78
N PHE A 57 -22.03 -0.07 -8.12
CA PHE A 57 -23.16 -0.72 -7.49
C PHE A 57 -24.08 -1.37 -8.52
N GLU A 58 -24.49 -0.63 -9.55
CA GLU A 58 -25.31 -1.16 -10.65
C GLU A 58 -24.61 -2.32 -11.37
N GLU A 59 -23.30 -2.21 -11.60
CA GLU A 59 -22.50 -3.27 -12.22
C GLU A 59 -22.42 -4.52 -11.32
N ARG A 60 -22.15 -4.36 -10.01
CA ARG A 60 -22.15 -5.48 -9.05
C ARG A 60 -23.52 -6.11 -8.89
N GLN A 61 -24.60 -5.33 -9.04
CA GLN A 61 -25.97 -5.82 -9.00
C GLN A 61 -26.30 -6.64 -10.24
N LYS A 62 -25.85 -6.22 -11.42
CA LYS A 62 -26.06 -6.94 -12.69
C LYS A 62 -25.16 -8.17 -12.83
N ASN A 63 -23.87 -8.02 -12.52
CA ASN A 63 -22.83 -9.04 -12.71
C ASN A 63 -22.15 -9.36 -11.38
N ASN A 64 -22.88 -10.07 -10.51
CA ASN A 64 -22.35 -10.41 -9.21
C ASN A 64 -21.36 -11.58 -9.29
N LEU A 65 -20.11 -11.34 -8.86
CA LEU A 65 -19.06 -12.36 -8.87
C LEU A 65 -19.38 -13.54 -7.94
N VAL A 66 -19.97 -13.28 -6.77
CA VAL A 66 -20.37 -14.32 -5.82
C VAL A 66 -21.40 -15.24 -6.47
N ARG A 67 -22.47 -14.68 -7.04
CA ARG A 67 -23.49 -15.49 -7.75
C ARG A 67 -22.89 -16.25 -8.93
N LYS A 68 -21.98 -15.62 -9.68
CA LYS A 68 -21.28 -16.30 -10.79
C LYS A 68 -20.44 -17.49 -10.31
N LEU A 69 -19.81 -17.41 -9.15
CA LEU A 69 -19.03 -18.50 -8.57
C LEU A 69 -19.93 -19.60 -7.97
N VAL A 70 -21.05 -19.22 -7.37
CA VAL A 70 -21.95 -20.13 -6.65
C VAL A 70 -22.96 -20.81 -7.58
N TYR A 71 -23.65 -20.05 -8.42
CA TYR A 71 -24.71 -20.51 -9.33
C TYR A 71 -24.25 -20.63 -10.80
N GLY A 72 -23.00 -20.25 -11.11
CA GLY A 72 -22.50 -20.22 -12.49
C GLY A 72 -22.99 -19.04 -13.33
N LYS A 73 -23.91 -18.21 -12.79
CA LYS A 73 -24.50 -17.03 -13.44
C LYS A 73 -24.45 -15.83 -12.50
N GLY A 74 -24.18 -14.63 -13.04
CA GLY A 74 -24.06 -13.40 -12.25
C GLY A 74 -25.38 -12.69 -11.95
N GLU A 75 -26.45 -13.07 -12.65
CA GLU A 75 -27.79 -12.48 -12.57
C GLU A 75 -28.46 -12.77 -11.23
N ARG A 76 -29.47 -11.94 -10.86
CA ARG A 76 -30.30 -12.19 -9.67
C ARG A 76 -31.09 -13.47 -9.87
N VAL A 77 -31.26 -14.23 -8.79
CA VAL A 77 -32.23 -15.33 -8.77
C VAL A 77 -33.62 -14.71 -8.91
N GLU A 78 -34.44 -15.21 -9.84
CA GLU A 78 -35.67 -14.52 -10.26
C GLU A 78 -36.65 -14.36 -9.11
N HIS A 79 -36.94 -15.42 -8.36
CA HIS A 79 -37.86 -15.41 -7.21
C HIS A 79 -37.30 -16.27 -6.07
N LEU A 80 -37.48 -15.81 -4.83
CA LEU A 80 -37.17 -16.58 -3.63
C LEU A 80 -38.38 -17.45 -3.27
N GLU A 81 -38.26 -18.77 -3.40
CA GLU A 81 -39.33 -19.69 -3.04
C GLU A 81 -39.40 -19.88 -1.51
N ILE A 82 -40.54 -19.53 -0.90
CA ILE A 82 -40.74 -19.67 0.55
C ILE A 82 -41.41 -21.00 0.88
N CYS A 83 -40.70 -21.83 1.63
CA CYS A 83 -41.14 -23.14 2.08
C CYS A 83 -41.46 -23.13 3.58
N ARG A 84 -42.75 -23.09 3.93
CA ARG A 84 -43.21 -23.12 5.33
C ARG A 84 -43.46 -24.55 5.79
N TRP A 85 -42.64 -25.03 6.71
CA TRP A 85 -42.77 -26.39 7.24
C TRP A 85 -43.91 -26.46 8.25
N GLN A 86 -44.57 -27.61 8.31
CA GLN A 86 -45.64 -27.86 9.28
C GLN A 86 -45.08 -28.68 10.43
N ASN A 87 -45.41 -28.26 11.66
CA ASN A 87 -45.15 -29.06 12.85
C ASN A 87 -46.36 -29.97 13.09
N ILE A 88 -46.20 -31.26 12.83
CA ILE A 88 -47.24 -32.28 13.01
C ILE A 88 -46.94 -33.02 14.31
N VAL A 89 -47.98 -33.21 15.13
CA VAL A 89 -47.90 -34.04 16.33
C VAL A 89 -48.41 -35.43 15.97
N ASP A 90 -47.58 -36.43 16.13
CA ASP A 90 -47.95 -37.84 15.94
C ASP A 90 -48.89 -38.32 17.08
N GLU A 91 -49.54 -39.47 16.88
CA GLU A 91 -50.43 -40.12 17.86
C GLU A 91 -49.74 -40.36 19.22
N ASN A 92 -48.41 -40.43 19.23
CA ASN A 92 -47.58 -40.58 20.43
C ASN A 92 -47.21 -39.25 21.12
N GLY A 93 -47.73 -38.12 20.65
CA GLY A 93 -47.38 -36.79 21.17
C GLY A 93 -45.98 -36.31 20.76
N GLN A 94 -45.32 -36.99 19.83
CA GLN A 94 -44.02 -36.57 19.30
C GLN A 94 -44.22 -35.54 18.19
N HIS A 95 -43.45 -34.46 18.24
CA HIS A 95 -43.45 -33.42 17.22
C HIS A 95 -42.51 -33.79 16.08
N PHE A 96 -43.00 -33.72 14.84
CA PHE A 96 -42.20 -33.89 13.63
C PHE A 96 -42.43 -32.71 12.69
N GLU A 97 -41.36 -32.20 12.11
CA GLU A 97 -41.46 -31.20 11.06
C GLU A 97 -41.52 -31.87 9.69
N VAL A 98 -42.47 -31.44 8.87
CA VAL A 98 -42.68 -32.01 7.54
C VAL A 98 -42.70 -30.89 6.50
N PRO A 99 -41.94 -31.00 5.39
CA PRO A 99 -41.97 -30.01 4.32
C PRO A 99 -43.34 -30.02 3.62
N PRO A 100 -43.72 -28.91 2.94
CA PRO A 100 -44.91 -28.86 2.09
C PRO A 100 -44.95 -30.01 1.07
N GLN A 101 -46.14 -30.53 0.76
CA GLN A 101 -46.39 -31.82 0.08
C GLN A 101 -45.84 -32.01 -1.37
N ASN A 102 -44.97 -31.15 -1.89
CA ASN A 102 -44.52 -31.19 -3.29
C ASN A 102 -43.06 -31.60 -3.52
N GLY A 103 -42.31 -32.05 -2.49
CA GLY A 103 -40.90 -32.50 -2.64
C GLY A 103 -39.89 -31.41 -3.03
N LYS A 104 -40.34 -30.32 -3.65
CA LYS A 104 -39.56 -29.13 -4.02
C LYS A 104 -38.98 -28.36 -2.82
N CYS A 105 -39.58 -28.53 -1.65
CA CYS A 105 -39.20 -27.86 -0.41
C CYS A 105 -38.27 -28.68 0.50
N ALA A 106 -37.66 -29.75 -0.02
CA ALA A 106 -36.54 -30.40 0.68
C ALA A 106 -35.37 -29.41 0.77
N PRO A 107 -34.71 -29.28 1.93
CA PRO A 107 -33.61 -28.34 2.10
C PRO A 107 -32.39 -28.84 1.32
N ASP A 108 -31.79 -27.95 0.54
CA ASP A 108 -30.62 -28.22 -0.28
C ASP A 108 -29.45 -27.29 0.10
N ARG A 109 -28.31 -27.52 -0.53
CA ARG A 109 -27.17 -26.62 -0.47
C ARG A 109 -27.56 -25.27 -1.07
N LEU A 110 -26.99 -24.20 -0.53
CA LEU A 110 -27.27 -22.81 -0.96
C LEU A 110 -28.70 -22.31 -0.69
N ASP A 111 -29.53 -23.07 0.01
CA ASP A 111 -30.80 -22.58 0.56
C ASP A 111 -30.55 -21.90 1.92
N ILE A 112 -31.55 -21.15 2.40
CA ILE A 112 -31.53 -20.52 3.72
C ILE A 112 -32.68 -21.02 4.58
N ALA A 113 -32.43 -21.22 5.87
CA ALA A 113 -33.45 -21.55 6.86
C ALA A 113 -33.65 -20.42 7.87
N ILE A 114 -34.89 -20.21 8.30
CA ILE A 114 -35.26 -19.35 9.42
C ILE A 114 -35.90 -20.23 10.49
N HIS A 115 -35.22 -20.36 11.62
CA HIS A 115 -35.66 -21.13 12.79
C HIS A 115 -36.52 -20.27 13.70
N VAL A 116 -37.82 -20.60 13.77
CA VAL A 116 -38.85 -19.86 14.50
C VAL A 116 -39.81 -20.81 15.20
N LYS A 117 -40.43 -20.38 16.30
CA LYS A 117 -41.36 -21.26 17.06
C LYS A 117 -42.59 -21.67 16.26
N ASN A 118 -43.13 -20.78 15.42
CA ASN A 118 -44.37 -20.99 14.66
C ASN A 118 -44.17 -20.68 13.16
N PRO A 119 -43.74 -21.66 12.35
CA PRO A 119 -43.41 -21.42 10.94
C PRO A 119 -44.58 -20.97 10.06
N THR A 120 -45.79 -21.42 10.36
CA THR A 120 -46.99 -21.12 9.58
C THR A 120 -47.46 -19.67 9.73
N SER A 121 -47.25 -19.06 10.90
CA SER A 121 -47.70 -17.70 11.21
C SER A 121 -46.59 -16.65 11.18
N PHE A 122 -45.32 -17.05 11.02
CA PHE A 122 -44.19 -16.13 11.02
C PHE A 122 -44.23 -15.18 9.81
N ASP A 123 -44.05 -13.88 10.03
CA ASP A 123 -43.97 -12.92 8.93
C ASP A 123 -42.59 -12.99 8.28
N THR A 124 -42.55 -13.41 7.00
CA THR A 124 -41.32 -13.54 6.23
C THR A 124 -40.99 -12.29 5.42
N SER A 125 -41.87 -11.29 5.39
CA SER A 125 -41.77 -10.16 4.45
C SER A 125 -40.43 -9.41 4.53
N GLU A 126 -39.91 -9.19 5.74
CA GLU A 126 -38.62 -8.53 5.92
C GLU A 126 -37.45 -9.39 5.41
N TYR A 127 -37.49 -10.70 5.66
CA TYR A 127 -36.45 -11.64 5.23
C TYR A 127 -36.50 -11.88 3.73
N GLU A 128 -37.70 -11.98 3.16
CA GLU A 128 -37.92 -12.05 1.72
C GLU A 128 -37.25 -10.85 1.04
N ARG A 129 -37.55 -9.62 1.50
CA ARG A 129 -36.91 -8.39 1.02
C ARG A 129 -35.38 -8.41 1.10
N ILE A 130 -34.82 -9.03 2.13
CA ILE A 130 -33.37 -9.05 2.40
C ILE A 130 -32.66 -10.11 1.54
N PHE A 131 -33.22 -11.31 1.42
CA PHE A 131 -32.56 -12.47 0.81
C PHE A 131 -32.96 -12.70 -0.66
N GLU A 132 -34.00 -12.04 -1.16
CA GLU A 132 -34.45 -12.13 -2.54
C GLU A 132 -33.36 -11.75 -3.54
N GLY A 133 -33.19 -12.60 -4.56
CA GLY A 133 -32.18 -12.45 -5.61
C GLY A 133 -30.80 -13.01 -5.26
N ASN A 134 -30.59 -13.50 -4.03
CA ASN A 134 -29.34 -14.15 -3.59
C ASN A 134 -29.51 -15.62 -3.24
N PHE A 135 -30.68 -16.03 -2.74
CA PHE A 135 -31.01 -17.42 -2.42
C PHE A 135 -32.15 -17.90 -3.30
N GLU A 136 -32.17 -19.21 -3.62
CA GLU A 136 -33.26 -19.82 -4.40
C GLU A 136 -34.47 -20.15 -3.52
N ARG A 137 -34.22 -20.71 -2.33
CA ARG A 137 -35.28 -21.11 -1.40
C ARG A 137 -35.01 -20.63 0.02
N MET A 138 -36.10 -20.27 0.70
CA MET A 138 -36.13 -19.91 2.11
C MET A 138 -37.06 -20.87 2.85
N HIS A 139 -36.50 -21.66 3.75
CA HIS A 139 -37.25 -22.58 4.62
C HIS A 139 -37.59 -21.87 5.93
N VAL A 140 -38.86 -21.90 6.32
CA VAL A 140 -39.29 -21.48 7.66
C VAL A 140 -39.64 -22.75 8.42
N CYS A 141 -38.91 -23.05 9.49
CA CYS A 141 -39.04 -24.28 10.26
C CYS A 141 -38.72 -24.02 11.73
N VAL A 142 -38.90 -25.00 12.64
CA VAL A 142 -38.54 -24.78 14.06
C VAL A 142 -37.07 -25.13 14.27
N ARG A 143 -36.61 -26.31 13.84
CA ARG A 143 -35.21 -26.76 14.00
C ARG A 143 -34.72 -27.76 12.95
N ASP A 144 -35.58 -28.56 12.33
CA ASP A 144 -35.15 -29.77 11.62
C ASP A 144 -34.68 -29.51 10.18
N CYS A 145 -34.95 -28.31 9.64
CA CYS A 145 -34.40 -27.90 8.35
C CYS A 145 -32.96 -27.37 8.51
N ILE A 146 -31.99 -28.09 7.92
CA ILE A 146 -30.55 -27.81 8.04
C ILE A 146 -29.93 -27.59 6.65
N PRO A 147 -30.17 -26.43 6.01
CA PRO A 147 -29.41 -26.02 4.83
C PRO A 147 -28.07 -25.38 5.21
N ASP A 148 -27.34 -24.87 4.22
CA ASP A 148 -26.00 -24.28 4.42
C ASP A 148 -26.03 -22.91 5.16
N ALA A 149 -27.17 -22.21 5.19
CA ALA A 149 -27.36 -20.94 5.91
C ALA A 149 -28.56 -21.00 6.85
N ILE A 150 -28.39 -20.65 8.13
CA ILE A 150 -29.46 -20.71 9.15
C ILE A 150 -29.55 -19.38 9.90
N LEU A 151 -30.76 -18.82 9.99
CA LEU A 151 -31.10 -17.65 10.76
C LEU A 151 -31.90 -18.07 12.00
N SER A 152 -31.52 -17.56 13.17
CA SER A 152 -32.24 -17.80 14.42
C SER A 152 -32.64 -16.47 15.07
N PRO A 153 -33.66 -15.78 14.55
CA PRO A 153 -34.03 -14.45 15.01
C PRO A 153 -34.65 -14.43 16.42
N GLU A 154 -35.30 -15.51 16.84
CA GLU A 154 -35.94 -15.64 18.16
C GLU A 154 -35.02 -16.21 19.25
N ALA A 155 -33.73 -16.41 18.97
CA ALA A 155 -32.75 -16.79 19.98
C ALA A 155 -32.49 -15.63 20.95
N GLU A 156 -31.93 -15.94 22.13
CA GLU A 156 -31.56 -14.91 23.13
C GLU A 156 -30.68 -13.80 22.53
N HIS A 157 -29.83 -14.19 21.58
CA HIS A 157 -29.14 -13.29 20.67
C HIS A 157 -29.43 -13.71 19.22
N PRO A 158 -30.07 -12.85 18.41
CA PRO A 158 -30.27 -13.12 16.99
C PRO A 158 -28.93 -13.45 16.32
N ARG A 159 -28.89 -14.55 15.57
CA ARG A 159 -27.67 -15.01 14.90
C ARG A 159 -27.94 -15.57 13.52
N ALA A 160 -26.92 -15.54 12.68
CA ALA A 160 -26.87 -16.11 11.35
C ALA A 160 -25.65 -17.04 11.26
N ASP A 161 -25.89 -18.32 11.03
CA ASP A 161 -24.88 -19.36 10.94
C ASP A 161 -24.72 -19.78 9.47
N ALA A 162 -23.48 -19.81 8.96
CA ALA A 162 -23.17 -20.37 7.64
C ALA A 162 -22.27 -21.61 7.79
N TYR A 163 -22.75 -22.73 7.27
CA TYR A 163 -22.09 -24.04 7.33
C TYR A 163 -21.31 -24.37 6.04
N SER A 164 -21.39 -23.52 5.02
CA SER A 164 -20.56 -23.62 3.82
C SER A 164 -19.98 -22.28 3.39
N PHE A 165 -18.82 -22.33 2.73
CA PHE A 165 -18.18 -21.13 2.18
C PHE A 165 -19.06 -20.41 1.15
N PRO A 166 -19.76 -21.10 0.22
CA PRO A 166 -20.77 -20.47 -0.64
C PRO A 166 -21.88 -19.74 0.13
N ALA A 167 -22.45 -20.34 1.17
CA ALA A 167 -23.46 -19.70 2.00
C ALA A 167 -22.91 -18.45 2.71
N LEU A 168 -21.68 -18.51 3.24
CA LEU A 168 -21.02 -17.34 3.83
C LEU A 168 -20.87 -16.20 2.81
N MET A 169 -20.51 -16.51 1.56
CA MET A 169 -20.39 -15.50 0.51
C MET A 169 -21.75 -14.88 0.15
N LEU A 170 -22.81 -15.70 0.03
CA LEU A 170 -24.16 -15.22 -0.24
C LEU A 170 -24.73 -14.39 0.91
N MET A 171 -24.53 -14.81 2.16
CA MET A 171 -24.92 -14.01 3.33
C MET A 171 -24.17 -12.69 3.41
N ASN A 172 -22.88 -12.65 3.07
CA ASN A 172 -22.15 -11.38 2.98
C ASN A 172 -22.70 -10.49 1.86
N GLN A 173 -23.13 -11.08 0.74
CA GLN A 173 -23.69 -10.34 -0.40
C GLN A 173 -25.01 -9.64 -0.06
N VAL A 174 -25.82 -10.22 0.83
CA VAL A 174 -27.09 -9.65 1.31
C VAL A 174 -26.91 -8.30 2.01
N TYR A 175 -25.80 -8.09 2.73
CA TYR A 175 -25.47 -6.76 3.30
C TYR A 175 -25.21 -5.70 2.22
N PHE A 176 -25.04 -6.12 0.96
CA PHE A 176 -24.86 -5.22 -0.17
C PHE A 176 -26.13 -5.00 -1.00
N ASP A 177 -27.31 -5.36 -0.49
CA ASP A 177 -28.57 -5.26 -1.23
C ASP A 177 -29.35 -3.92 -1.05
N GLU A 178 -30.36 -3.76 -1.90
CA GLU A 178 -30.81 -2.51 -2.54
C GLU A 178 -31.21 -1.27 -1.70
N PRO A 179 -32.00 -1.36 -0.62
CA PRO A 179 -32.61 -0.16 -0.03
C PRO A 179 -31.64 0.63 0.86
N GLU A 180 -30.83 -0.05 1.67
CA GLU A 180 -29.87 0.59 2.57
C GLU A 180 -28.68 1.16 1.80
N GLN A 181 -28.25 0.47 0.74
CA GLN A 181 -27.19 0.97 -0.13
C GLN A 181 -27.63 2.18 -0.96
N LYS A 182 -28.88 2.22 -1.46
CA LYS A 182 -29.41 3.42 -2.10
C LYS A 182 -29.46 4.61 -1.15
N GLN A 183 -29.80 4.39 0.13
CA GLN A 183 -29.72 5.43 1.15
C GLN A 183 -28.27 5.85 1.41
N TYR A 184 -27.34 4.90 1.49
CA TYR A 184 -25.91 5.18 1.63
C TYR A 184 -25.35 6.00 0.47
N ILE A 185 -25.68 5.64 -0.78
CA ILE A 185 -25.29 6.38 -1.99
C ILE A 185 -25.86 7.80 -1.94
N LYS A 186 -27.14 7.98 -1.55
CA LYS A 186 -27.75 9.31 -1.38
C LYS A 186 -27.07 10.13 -0.28
N LEU A 187 -26.74 9.52 0.85
CA LEU A 187 -26.00 10.17 1.93
C LEU A 187 -24.58 10.57 1.47
N PHE A 188 -23.93 9.71 0.69
CA PHE A 188 -22.62 9.98 0.12
C PHE A 188 -22.67 11.09 -0.93
N GLU A 189 -23.68 11.09 -1.80
CA GLU A 189 -23.96 12.16 -2.76
C GLU A 189 -24.23 13.48 -2.05
N ASN A 190 -25.04 13.48 -0.99
CA ASN A 190 -25.28 14.68 -0.19
C ASN A 190 -23.98 15.18 0.47
N LYS A 191 -23.17 14.29 1.05
CA LYS A 191 -21.85 14.63 1.59
C LYS A 191 -20.92 15.22 0.52
N TYR A 192 -20.92 14.63 -0.68
CA TYR A 192 -20.15 15.11 -1.82
C TYR A 192 -20.61 16.49 -2.28
N ASN A 193 -21.91 16.73 -2.37
CA ASN A 193 -22.50 18.02 -2.73
C ASN A 193 -22.19 19.10 -1.68
N VAL A 194 -22.22 18.75 -0.38
CA VAL A 194 -21.77 19.63 0.70
C VAL A 194 -20.29 19.97 0.54
N LEU A 195 -19.43 18.97 0.28
CA LEU A 195 -18.01 19.20 0.06
C LEU A 195 -17.75 20.10 -1.17
N GLN A 196 -18.47 19.88 -2.27
CA GLN A 196 -18.38 20.75 -3.45
C GLN A 196 -18.87 22.17 -3.16
N SER A 197 -19.91 22.32 -2.33
CA SER A 197 -20.45 23.64 -1.93
C SER A 197 -19.50 24.40 -1.01
N VAL A 198 -18.71 23.70 -0.19
CA VAL A 198 -17.64 24.31 0.64
C VAL A 198 -16.47 24.77 -0.24
N GLY A 199 -16.30 24.20 -1.43
CA GLY A 199 -15.23 24.55 -2.37
C GLY A 199 -13.88 23.96 -1.97
N THR A 200 -12.81 24.51 -2.54
CA THR A 200 -11.43 24.07 -2.26
C THR A 200 -11.00 24.47 -0.85
N GLN A 201 -10.68 23.48 -0.04
CA GLN A 201 -10.22 23.69 1.33
C GLN A 201 -8.70 23.85 1.34
N PHE A 202 -8.23 24.89 2.02
CA PHE A 202 -6.81 25.20 2.17
C PHE A 202 -6.42 25.14 3.64
N PHE A 203 -5.32 24.46 3.94
CA PHE A 203 -4.70 24.42 5.25
C PHE A 203 -3.51 25.38 5.28
N HIS A 204 -3.60 26.38 6.15
CA HIS A 204 -2.53 27.35 6.39
C HIS A 204 -1.76 26.96 7.64
N ALA A 205 -0.44 26.91 7.54
CA ALA A 205 0.42 26.69 8.69
C ALA A 205 1.65 27.60 8.61
N ASN A 206 2.05 28.16 9.75
CA ASN A 206 3.22 29.02 9.84
C ASN A 206 4.51 28.23 9.53
N GLY A 207 5.47 28.88 8.87
CA GLY A 207 6.73 28.28 8.40
C GLY A 207 6.68 27.74 6.97
N TYR A 208 5.53 27.82 6.31
CA TYR A 208 5.31 27.34 4.95
C TYR A 208 5.01 28.47 3.97
N VAL A 209 5.48 28.32 2.73
CA VAL A 209 5.40 29.36 1.70
C VAL A 209 3.99 29.44 1.09
N ALA A 210 3.30 28.31 0.96
CA ALA A 210 1.98 28.21 0.35
C ALA A 210 1.04 27.34 1.22
N PRO A 211 -0.28 27.60 1.18
CA PRO A 211 -1.23 26.73 1.84
C PRO A 211 -1.35 25.37 1.15
N VAL A 212 -1.65 24.35 1.94
CA VAL A 212 -1.86 22.98 1.47
C VAL A 212 -3.32 22.80 1.03
N GLN A 213 -3.55 22.35 -0.20
CA GLN A 213 -4.90 22.11 -0.70
C GLN A 213 -5.42 20.75 -0.22
N LEU A 214 -6.29 20.76 0.79
CA LEU A 214 -6.80 19.54 1.45
C LEU A 214 -7.62 18.64 0.53
N THR A 215 -8.25 19.20 -0.51
CA THR A 215 -9.06 18.41 -1.46
C THR A 215 -8.22 17.39 -2.22
N ASN A 216 -6.94 17.69 -2.46
CA ASN A 216 -6.07 16.88 -3.32
C ASN A 216 -5.01 16.11 -2.51
N VAL A 217 -4.90 16.35 -1.19
CA VAL A 217 -3.91 15.75 -0.28
C VAL A 217 -3.80 14.23 -0.46
N THR A 218 -4.91 13.51 -0.61
CA THR A 218 -4.85 12.04 -0.76
C THR A 218 -4.05 11.61 -1.99
N TYR A 219 -4.29 12.26 -3.14
CA TYR A 219 -3.59 11.98 -4.39
C TYR A 219 -2.12 12.37 -4.30
N GLU A 220 -1.85 13.54 -3.74
CA GLU A 220 -0.48 14.03 -3.55
C GLU A 220 0.31 13.11 -2.60
N LEU A 221 -0.29 12.66 -1.49
CA LEU A 221 0.34 11.71 -0.57
C LEU A 221 0.65 10.37 -1.24
N GLY A 222 -0.25 9.86 -2.07
CA GLY A 222 -0.02 8.63 -2.85
C GLY A 222 1.17 8.77 -3.81
N LEU A 223 1.30 9.92 -4.46
CA LEU A 223 2.43 10.24 -5.34
C LEU A 223 3.74 10.38 -4.54
N LEU A 224 3.72 11.11 -3.43
CA LEU A 224 4.89 11.31 -2.56
C LEU A 224 5.39 10.00 -1.97
N ALA A 225 4.48 9.15 -1.49
CA ALA A 225 4.82 7.81 -1.01
C ALA A 225 5.46 6.96 -2.12
N SER A 226 4.97 7.11 -3.35
CA SER A 226 5.52 6.42 -4.52
C SER A 226 6.93 6.91 -4.88
N ILE A 227 7.16 8.23 -4.93
CA ILE A 227 8.48 8.81 -5.20
C ILE A 227 9.47 8.42 -4.09
N ALA A 228 9.09 8.55 -2.82
CA ALA A 228 9.92 8.14 -1.70
C ALA A 228 10.29 6.65 -1.77
N SER A 229 9.33 5.79 -2.12
CA SER A 229 9.57 4.36 -2.32
C SER A 229 10.58 4.09 -3.42
N ILE A 230 10.48 4.79 -4.56
CA ILE A 230 11.45 4.67 -5.67
C ILE A 230 12.86 5.07 -5.22
N VAL A 231 12.99 6.17 -4.47
CA VAL A 231 14.29 6.63 -3.95
C VAL A 231 14.88 5.60 -2.98
N ILE A 232 14.07 5.06 -2.07
CA ILE A 232 14.48 4.02 -1.13
C ILE A 232 14.93 2.76 -1.88
N ILE A 233 14.14 2.30 -2.87
CA ILE A 233 14.48 1.15 -3.71
C ILE A 233 15.78 1.43 -4.48
N ALA A 234 15.93 2.60 -5.10
CA ALA A 234 17.14 2.99 -5.85
C ALA A 234 18.39 2.92 -4.97
N LEU A 235 18.33 3.43 -3.74
CA LEU A 235 19.45 3.42 -2.81
C LEU A 235 19.73 2.02 -2.27
N TRP A 236 18.69 1.26 -1.94
CA TRP A 236 18.84 -0.14 -1.56
C TRP A 236 19.52 -0.96 -2.67
N LEU A 237 19.10 -0.75 -3.92
CA LEU A 237 19.72 -1.37 -5.09
C LEU A 237 21.17 -0.94 -5.25
N ALA A 238 21.50 0.35 -5.05
CA ALA A 238 22.86 0.85 -5.14
C ALA A 238 23.79 0.13 -4.14
N ILE A 239 23.36 0.01 -2.87
CA ILE A 239 24.13 -0.62 -1.80
C ILE A 239 24.27 -2.13 -2.04
N LYS A 240 23.16 -2.82 -2.36
CA LYS A 240 23.17 -4.26 -2.62
C LYS A 240 23.96 -4.60 -3.88
N ALA A 241 23.92 -3.75 -4.91
CA ALA A 241 24.73 -3.90 -6.12
C ALA A 241 26.21 -3.87 -5.76
N HIS A 242 26.62 -2.81 -5.05
CA HIS A 242 28.01 -2.61 -4.67
C HIS A 242 28.56 -3.82 -3.89
N ARG A 243 27.79 -4.29 -2.89
CA ARG A 243 28.17 -5.46 -2.07
C ARG A 243 28.19 -6.76 -2.88
N ARG A 244 27.19 -7.01 -3.72
CA ARG A 244 27.12 -8.25 -4.52
C ARG A 244 28.24 -8.37 -5.54
N VAL A 245 28.69 -7.26 -6.12
CA VAL A 245 29.86 -7.24 -7.01
C VAL A 245 31.12 -7.66 -6.24
N LEU A 246 31.34 -7.08 -5.05
CA LEU A 246 32.46 -7.43 -4.19
C LEU A 246 32.40 -8.89 -3.74
N ASP A 247 31.25 -9.36 -3.27
CA ASP A 247 31.03 -10.75 -2.85
C ASP A 247 31.29 -11.74 -4.00
N TYR A 248 30.94 -11.38 -5.24
CA TYR A 248 31.18 -12.22 -6.41
C TYR A 248 32.69 -12.40 -6.66
N PHE A 249 33.45 -11.30 -6.64
CA PHE A 249 34.90 -11.37 -6.86
C PHE A 249 35.61 -12.06 -5.69
N ALA A 250 35.16 -11.84 -4.46
CA ALA A 250 35.70 -12.50 -3.26
C ALA A 250 35.49 -14.01 -3.33
N ARG A 251 34.25 -14.47 -3.57
CA ARG A 251 33.92 -15.91 -3.70
C ARG A 251 34.63 -16.59 -4.87
N SER A 252 34.98 -15.84 -5.91
CA SER A 252 35.70 -16.38 -7.07
C SER A 252 37.22 -16.39 -6.88
N GLY A 253 37.74 -15.95 -5.71
CA GLY A 253 39.17 -15.79 -5.46
C GLY A 253 39.84 -14.71 -6.33
N ALA A 254 39.05 -13.91 -7.05
CA ALA A 254 39.51 -12.98 -8.07
C ALA A 254 39.63 -11.54 -7.57
N LEU A 255 39.15 -11.24 -6.35
CA LEU A 255 39.18 -9.90 -5.76
C LEU A 255 40.61 -9.35 -5.62
N LEU A 256 41.46 -10.05 -4.87
CA LEU A 256 42.85 -9.62 -4.62
C LEU A 256 43.68 -9.58 -5.92
N PRO A 257 43.63 -10.60 -6.81
CA PRO A 257 44.32 -10.54 -8.09
C PRO A 257 43.89 -9.36 -8.97
N MET A 258 42.59 -9.06 -9.04
CA MET A 258 42.12 -7.93 -9.84
C MET A 258 42.50 -6.58 -9.24
N VAL A 259 42.42 -6.43 -7.92
CA VAL A 259 42.87 -5.19 -7.24
C VAL A 259 44.37 -4.97 -7.42
N ALA A 260 45.17 -6.04 -7.33
CA ALA A 260 46.61 -5.98 -7.54
C ALA A 260 46.98 -5.65 -9.00
N ALA A 261 46.29 -6.26 -9.97
CA ALA A 261 46.57 -6.06 -11.39
C ALA A 261 46.11 -4.70 -11.93
N MET A 262 44.98 -4.19 -11.43
CA MET A 262 44.33 -2.99 -12.01
C MET A 262 44.51 -1.73 -11.14
N GLY A 263 44.97 -1.90 -9.90
CA GLY A 263 45.06 -0.82 -8.92
C GLY A 263 43.74 -0.58 -8.19
N LYS A 264 43.84 -0.33 -6.88
CA LYS A 264 42.70 -0.12 -5.97
C LYS A 264 41.71 0.92 -6.50
N ARG A 265 42.21 2.08 -6.93
CA ARG A 265 41.37 3.21 -7.36
C ARG A 265 40.52 2.86 -8.60
N ASP A 266 41.12 2.25 -9.61
CA ASP A 266 40.43 1.96 -10.87
C ASP A 266 39.44 0.80 -10.73
N PHE A 267 39.77 -0.22 -9.92
CA PHE A 267 38.85 -1.31 -9.61
C PHE A 267 37.59 -0.81 -8.89
N TYR A 268 37.72 -0.05 -7.80
CA TYR A 268 36.56 0.50 -7.09
C TYR A 268 35.80 1.51 -7.95
N SER A 269 36.50 2.32 -8.74
CA SER A 269 35.84 3.24 -9.69
C SER A 269 34.98 2.48 -10.71
N ALA A 270 35.44 1.34 -11.21
CA ALA A 270 34.67 0.52 -12.15
C ALA A 270 33.39 -0.03 -11.51
N ILE A 271 33.47 -0.51 -10.27
CA ILE A 271 32.31 -1.00 -9.51
C ILE A 271 31.28 0.12 -9.31
N TRP A 272 31.73 1.33 -8.97
CA TRP A 272 30.86 2.49 -8.84
C TRP A 272 30.19 2.88 -10.16
N ILE A 273 30.93 2.84 -11.28
CA ILE A 273 30.37 3.11 -12.60
C ILE A 273 29.26 2.09 -12.94
N VAL A 274 29.49 0.80 -12.71
CA VAL A 274 28.46 -0.25 -12.91
C VAL A 274 27.24 -0.01 -12.03
N THR A 275 27.46 0.40 -10.78
CA THR A 275 26.39 0.71 -9.82
C THR A 275 25.57 1.91 -10.30
N ILE A 276 26.22 2.99 -10.72
CA ILE A 276 25.57 4.21 -11.24
C ILE A 276 24.78 3.90 -12.52
N LEU A 277 25.35 3.15 -13.46
CA LEU A 277 24.64 2.75 -14.68
C LEU A 277 23.36 1.98 -14.36
N ARG A 278 23.43 1.06 -13.40
CA ARG A 278 22.26 0.28 -12.97
C ARG A 278 21.19 1.15 -12.32
N VAL A 279 21.58 2.00 -11.38
CA VAL A 279 20.64 2.90 -10.68
C VAL A 279 20.04 3.90 -11.68
N GLY A 280 20.84 4.43 -12.59
CA GLY A 280 20.38 5.30 -13.67
C GLY A 280 19.37 4.60 -14.58
N ALA A 281 19.66 3.37 -15.03
CA ALA A 281 18.72 2.60 -15.85
C ALA A 281 17.42 2.27 -15.11
N PHE A 282 17.50 2.00 -13.80
CA PHE A 282 16.31 1.84 -12.95
C PHE A 282 15.47 3.12 -12.91
N LEU A 283 16.09 4.27 -12.61
CA LEU A 283 15.38 5.56 -12.51
C LEU A 283 14.77 5.97 -13.85
N LEU A 284 15.47 5.74 -14.96
CA LEU A 284 14.96 5.99 -16.32
C LEU A 284 13.73 5.14 -16.66
N ALA A 285 13.55 3.98 -16.04
CA ALA A 285 12.35 3.16 -16.20
C ALA A 285 11.26 3.52 -15.18
N SER A 286 11.62 3.69 -13.90
CA SER A 286 10.67 3.85 -12.81
C SER A 286 10.01 5.22 -12.78
N VAL A 287 10.76 6.29 -13.09
CA VAL A 287 10.22 7.67 -13.04
C VAL A 287 9.14 7.87 -14.11
N PRO A 288 9.37 7.55 -15.41
CA PRO A 288 8.33 7.69 -16.43
C PRO A 288 7.12 6.77 -16.18
N ALA A 289 7.35 5.54 -15.72
CA ALA A 289 6.25 4.61 -15.41
C ALA A 289 5.36 5.14 -14.28
N THR A 290 5.98 5.72 -13.25
CA THR A 290 5.25 6.32 -12.13
C THR A 290 4.47 7.54 -12.59
N TYR A 291 5.12 8.42 -13.36
CA TYR A 291 4.45 9.58 -13.95
C TYR A 291 3.23 9.17 -14.81
N ALA A 292 3.40 8.19 -15.71
CA ALA A 292 2.34 7.70 -16.58
C ALA A 292 1.17 7.08 -15.79
N LEU A 293 1.45 6.34 -14.70
CA LEU A 293 0.39 5.78 -13.85
C LEU A 293 -0.44 6.91 -13.22
N PHE A 294 0.20 7.90 -12.61
CA PHE A 294 -0.53 8.98 -11.94
C PHE A 294 -1.26 9.87 -12.93
N ALA A 295 -0.66 10.14 -14.10
CA ALA A 295 -1.33 10.84 -15.19
C ALA A 295 -2.57 10.09 -15.71
N GLY A 296 -2.58 8.74 -15.66
CA GLY A 296 -3.74 7.93 -16.01
C GLY A 296 -4.77 7.76 -14.88
N LEU A 297 -4.44 8.12 -13.64
CA LEU A 297 -5.33 7.99 -12.48
C LEU A 297 -6.05 9.29 -12.11
N GLY A 298 -5.47 10.45 -12.41
CA GLY A 298 -6.14 11.74 -12.21
C GLY A 298 -6.64 12.35 -13.51
N GLU A 299 -7.60 13.28 -13.42
CA GLU A 299 -7.88 14.20 -14.52
C GLU A 299 -6.62 15.07 -14.74
N ALA A 300 -6.12 15.10 -15.97
CA ALA A 300 -4.79 15.61 -16.30
C ALA A 300 -4.54 17.09 -15.90
N GLU A 301 -5.59 17.85 -15.58
CA GLU A 301 -5.53 19.28 -15.23
C GLU A 301 -5.03 19.57 -13.81
N ASP A 302 -5.09 18.61 -12.87
CA ASP A 302 -4.80 18.89 -11.44
C ASP A 302 -3.34 18.64 -11.01
N TRP A 303 -2.50 18.05 -11.87
CA TRP A 303 -1.13 17.64 -11.50
C TRP A 303 -0.05 18.71 -11.73
N GLY A 304 -0.33 19.72 -12.57
CA GLY A 304 0.63 20.78 -12.90
C GLY A 304 1.11 21.55 -11.67
N GLY A 305 0.28 21.65 -10.62
CA GLY A 305 0.57 22.45 -9.43
C GLY A 305 1.86 22.10 -8.67
N ILE A 306 2.26 20.82 -8.64
CA ILE A 306 3.46 20.39 -7.89
C ILE A 306 4.75 20.63 -8.69
N PHE A 307 4.73 20.37 -10.00
CA PHE A 307 5.92 20.41 -10.85
C PHE A 307 6.13 21.74 -11.58
N GLU A 308 5.07 22.53 -11.79
CA GLU A 308 5.14 23.78 -12.56
C GLU A 308 5.44 25.03 -11.71
N ARG A 309 5.23 24.98 -10.39
CA ARG A 309 5.32 26.19 -9.54
C ARG A 309 6.75 26.65 -9.24
N ASP A 310 7.70 25.74 -9.03
CA ASP A 310 9.11 26.11 -8.80
C ASP A 310 10.08 24.93 -9.04
N ILE A 311 10.71 24.91 -10.21
CA ILE A 311 11.71 23.91 -10.59
C ILE A 311 12.90 23.91 -9.61
N GLY A 312 13.27 25.07 -9.06
CA GLY A 312 14.36 25.20 -8.11
C GLY A 312 14.06 24.47 -6.80
N HIS A 313 12.87 24.66 -6.25
CA HIS A 313 12.39 23.96 -5.04
C HIS A 313 12.34 22.45 -5.25
N LEU A 314 11.86 22.01 -6.41
CA LEU A 314 11.79 20.59 -6.79
C LEU A 314 13.19 19.96 -6.87
N LEU A 315 14.12 20.61 -7.57
CA LEU A 315 15.50 20.10 -7.69
C LEU A 315 16.18 20.03 -6.33
N LEU A 316 16.02 21.07 -5.49
CA LEU A 316 16.58 21.08 -4.14
C LEU A 316 15.97 19.97 -3.27
N TRP A 317 14.66 19.73 -3.38
CA TRP A 317 14.00 18.63 -2.70
C TRP A 317 14.54 17.26 -3.11
N ILE A 318 14.74 17.01 -4.42
CA ILE A 318 15.33 15.76 -4.91
C ILE A 318 16.75 15.59 -4.34
N VAL A 319 17.57 16.64 -4.35
CA VAL A 319 18.91 16.61 -3.76
C VAL A 319 18.83 16.29 -2.26
N CYS A 320 17.91 16.94 -1.54
CA CYS A 320 17.71 16.74 -0.10
C CYS A 320 17.31 15.30 0.22
N LEU A 321 16.38 14.70 -0.56
CA LEU A 321 16.00 13.29 -0.43
C LEU A 321 17.22 12.37 -0.65
N VAL A 322 17.95 12.56 -1.76
CA VAL A 322 19.10 11.73 -2.09
C VAL A 322 20.16 11.79 -1.00
N VAL A 323 20.50 12.97 -0.51
CA VAL A 323 21.50 13.16 0.54
C VAL A 323 21.02 12.57 1.87
N SER A 324 19.77 12.81 2.27
CA SER A 324 19.16 12.28 3.51
C SER A 324 19.09 10.76 3.55
N PHE A 325 18.58 10.15 2.50
CA PHE A 325 18.52 8.69 2.44
C PHE A 325 19.90 8.06 2.26
N SER A 326 20.84 8.70 1.55
CA SER A 326 22.23 8.23 1.47
C SER A 326 22.90 8.23 2.84
N PHE A 327 22.69 9.30 3.62
CA PHE A 327 23.19 9.36 4.99
C PHE A 327 22.62 8.23 5.85
N ALA A 328 21.30 8.06 5.88
CA ALA A 328 20.64 7.00 6.63
C ALA A 328 21.15 5.60 6.22
N ALA A 329 21.34 5.38 4.92
CA ALA A 329 21.91 4.15 4.37
C ALA A 329 23.34 3.89 4.86
N ILE A 330 24.20 4.91 4.89
CA ILE A 330 25.58 4.77 5.37
C ILE A 330 25.58 4.47 6.87
N VAL A 331 24.74 5.16 7.67
CA VAL A 331 24.61 4.87 9.11
C VAL A 331 24.18 3.41 9.34
N ALA A 332 23.16 2.94 8.62
CA ALA A 332 22.69 1.56 8.71
C ALA A 332 23.77 0.55 8.27
N SER A 333 24.53 0.87 7.22
CA SER A 333 25.63 0.02 6.72
C SER A 333 26.77 -0.11 7.74
N ILE A 334 27.17 1.00 8.38
CA ILE A 334 28.19 0.98 9.44
C ILE A 334 27.71 0.16 10.64
N ALA A 335 26.45 0.32 11.04
CA ALA A 335 25.86 -0.44 12.14
C ALA A 335 25.88 -1.95 11.85
N ASP A 336 25.48 -2.36 10.65
CA ASP A 336 25.47 -3.77 10.22
C ASP A 336 26.88 -4.38 10.24
N LEU A 337 27.90 -3.60 9.91
CA LEU A 337 29.28 -4.09 9.87
C LEU A 337 29.93 -4.11 11.26
N LYS A 338 29.72 -3.08 12.11
CA LYS A 338 30.41 -2.98 13.41
C LYS A 338 29.88 -3.95 14.47
N HIS A 339 28.61 -4.33 14.40
CA HIS A 339 27.95 -5.08 15.47
C HIS A 339 27.48 -6.47 15.03
N ARG A 340 28.05 -7.08 13.97
CA ARG A 340 27.59 -8.37 13.37
C ARG A 340 27.21 -9.49 14.34
N TYR A 341 27.78 -9.52 15.55
CA TYR A 341 27.62 -10.61 16.53
C TYR A 341 26.86 -10.24 17.81
N GLN A 342 26.31 -9.02 17.93
CA GLN A 342 25.61 -8.58 19.14
C GLN A 342 24.10 -8.42 18.89
N LEU A 343 23.26 -8.86 19.83
CA LEU A 343 21.79 -8.65 19.81
C LEU A 343 21.44 -7.15 19.66
N PHE A 344 22.27 -6.25 20.17
CA PHE A 344 22.15 -4.79 20.02
C PHE A 344 22.31 -4.28 18.59
N ALA A 345 22.87 -5.07 17.67
CA ALA A 345 23.01 -4.70 16.26
C ALA A 345 21.67 -4.42 15.59
N VAL A 346 20.62 -5.12 16.00
CA VAL A 346 19.26 -4.89 15.52
C VAL A 346 18.81 -3.48 15.90
N CYS A 347 19.00 -3.07 17.15
CA CYS A 347 18.65 -1.72 17.62
C CYS A 347 19.40 -0.64 16.84
N TYR A 348 20.72 -0.80 16.62
CA TYR A 348 21.51 0.16 15.85
C TYR A 348 21.14 0.21 14.37
N ARG A 349 20.77 -0.94 13.77
CA ARG A 349 20.38 -1.04 12.37
C ARG A 349 19.07 -0.30 12.08
N TYR A 350 18.12 -0.34 13.01
CA TYR A 350 16.83 0.34 12.87
C TYR A 350 16.76 1.71 13.53
N LEU A 351 17.84 2.16 14.20
CA LEU A 351 17.88 3.47 14.84
C LEU A 351 17.56 4.63 13.88
N PRO A 352 18.10 4.69 12.64
CA PRO A 352 17.73 5.77 11.71
C PRO A 352 16.24 5.78 11.37
N LEU A 353 15.63 4.59 11.24
CA LEU A 353 14.19 4.46 11.00
C LEU A 353 13.39 4.95 12.21
N GLY A 354 13.75 4.50 13.42
CA GLY A 354 13.09 4.92 14.65
C GLY A 354 13.16 6.42 14.88
N LEU A 355 14.33 7.03 14.64
CA LEU A 355 14.51 8.48 14.70
C LEU A 355 13.69 9.19 13.63
N ALA A 356 13.68 8.73 12.37
CA ALA A 356 12.86 9.34 11.32
C ALA A 356 11.36 9.29 11.65
N VAL A 357 10.86 8.18 12.21
CA VAL A 357 9.47 8.04 12.66
C VAL A 357 9.18 8.98 13.83
N LEU A 358 10.07 9.06 14.82
CA LEU A 358 9.92 9.96 15.95
C LEU A 358 9.91 11.43 15.50
N GLY A 359 10.86 11.82 14.64
CA GLY A 359 10.94 13.15 14.07
C GLY A 359 9.70 13.52 13.26
N GLY A 360 9.19 12.58 12.44
CA GLY A 360 7.92 12.72 11.74
C GLY A 360 6.73 12.91 12.69
N ALA A 361 6.64 12.10 13.76
CA ALA A 361 5.56 12.19 14.74
C ALA A 361 5.57 13.54 15.49
N VAL A 362 6.74 13.99 15.96
CA VAL A 362 6.87 15.31 16.62
C VAL A 362 6.58 16.44 15.63
N TRP A 363 7.01 16.30 14.38
CA TRP A 363 6.70 17.25 13.31
C TRP A 363 5.18 17.33 13.05
N THR A 364 4.48 16.19 12.99
CA THR A 364 3.01 16.18 12.85
C THR A 364 2.30 16.77 14.07
N LEU A 365 2.75 16.43 15.28
CA LEU A 365 2.17 16.97 16.51
C LEU A 365 2.34 18.50 16.63
N SER A 366 3.40 19.05 16.03
CA SER A 366 3.63 20.50 16.06
C SER A 366 2.53 21.32 15.36
N PHE A 367 1.74 20.72 14.45
CA PHE A 367 0.60 21.40 13.84
C PHE A 367 -0.53 21.69 14.85
N VAL A 368 -0.63 20.92 15.93
CA VAL A 368 -1.58 21.16 17.02
C VAL A 368 -1.20 22.39 17.84
N LEU A 369 0.08 22.76 17.86
CA LEU A 369 0.60 23.91 18.59
C LEU A 369 0.39 25.25 17.86
N GLY A 370 -0.25 25.24 16.68
CA GLY A 370 -0.53 26.45 15.90
C GLY A 370 0.73 27.23 15.53
N ASP A 371 0.77 28.50 15.91
CA ASP A 371 1.82 29.46 15.55
C ASP A 371 3.17 29.11 16.16
N GLU A 372 3.19 28.70 17.44
CA GLU A 372 4.41 28.31 18.17
C GLU A 372 5.05 27.05 17.57
N GLY A 373 4.26 26.22 16.89
CA GLY A 373 4.74 25.02 16.21
C GLY A 373 5.61 25.29 14.98
N GLY A 374 5.57 26.50 14.40
CA GLY A 374 6.31 26.82 13.15
C GLY A 374 7.81 26.60 13.28
N LEU A 375 8.40 27.14 14.35
CA LEU A 375 9.83 26.98 14.62
C LEU A 375 10.22 25.53 14.89
N ILE A 376 9.36 24.75 15.56
CA ILE A 376 9.58 23.32 15.78
C ILE A 376 9.61 22.57 14.44
N ARG A 377 8.71 22.90 13.50
CA ARG A 377 8.68 22.29 12.15
C ARG A 377 9.95 22.57 11.38
N ASP A 378 10.42 23.80 11.38
CA ASP A 378 11.64 24.20 10.68
C ASP A 378 12.87 23.52 11.25
N ILE A 379 13.01 23.49 12.59
CA ILE A 379 14.11 22.81 13.26
C ILE A 379 14.11 21.32 12.94
N LEU A 380 12.97 20.64 13.09
CA LEU A 380 12.88 19.20 12.81
C LEU A 380 13.20 18.90 11.34
N THR A 381 12.72 19.71 10.42
CA THR A 381 13.01 19.55 8.99
C THR A 381 14.49 19.79 8.67
N CYS A 382 15.18 20.67 9.40
CA CYS A 382 16.62 20.90 9.26
C CYS A 382 17.49 19.73 9.77
N LEU A 383 16.98 18.89 10.68
CA LEU A 383 17.78 17.87 11.34
C LEU A 383 17.97 16.62 10.46
N PRO A 384 19.20 16.12 10.28
CA PRO A 384 19.46 14.87 9.56
C PRO A 384 18.78 13.70 10.26
N ILE A 385 18.26 12.74 9.50
CA ILE A 385 17.48 11.58 9.97
C ILE A 385 16.10 11.96 10.55
N LEU A 386 16.03 12.82 11.58
CA LEU A 386 14.77 13.26 12.18
C LEU A 386 13.87 13.98 11.16
N GLY A 387 14.48 14.79 10.29
CA GLY A 387 13.80 15.54 9.25
C GLY A 387 13.39 14.71 8.03
N MET A 388 13.69 13.41 7.97
CA MET A 388 13.36 12.60 6.78
C MET A 388 11.85 12.55 6.52
N GLY A 389 11.03 12.45 7.57
CA GLY A 389 9.57 12.51 7.47
C GLY A 389 9.09 13.79 6.78
N PRO A 390 9.36 14.98 7.34
CA PRO A 390 8.97 16.23 6.71
C PRO A 390 9.61 16.46 5.34
N ILE A 391 10.85 16.01 5.09
CA ILE A 391 11.50 16.11 3.77
C ILE A 391 10.72 15.35 2.69
N ILE A 392 10.17 14.16 3.01
CA ILE A 392 9.32 13.42 2.07
C ILE A 392 8.07 14.23 1.70
N LEU A 393 7.54 15.00 2.65
CA LEU A 393 6.30 15.79 2.51
C LEU A 393 6.52 17.23 2.00
N VAL A 394 7.75 17.59 1.62
CA VAL A 394 8.11 18.94 1.14
C VAL A 394 7.26 19.42 -0.04
N PRO A 395 6.94 18.60 -1.07
CA PRO A 395 6.15 19.12 -2.18
C PRO A 395 4.72 19.50 -1.77
N LEU A 396 4.20 18.88 -0.70
CA LEU A 396 2.88 19.17 -0.14
C LEU A 396 2.91 20.42 0.74
N PHE A 397 3.84 20.50 1.69
CA PHE A 397 3.86 21.58 2.69
C PHE A 397 4.71 22.79 2.29
N GLN A 398 5.66 22.64 1.36
CA GLN A 398 6.50 23.73 0.82
C GLN A 398 7.18 24.61 1.90
N PRO A 399 8.09 24.05 2.72
CA PRO A 399 8.86 24.86 3.68
C PRO A 399 9.74 25.87 2.95
N HIS A 400 10.19 26.89 3.69
CA HIS A 400 11.15 27.86 3.17
C HIS A 400 12.42 27.18 2.63
N LEU A 401 12.95 27.68 1.50
CA LEU A 401 14.16 27.15 0.85
C LEU A 401 15.33 26.99 1.82
N ASN A 402 15.51 27.96 2.74
CA ASN A 402 16.58 27.96 3.72
C ASN A 402 16.59 26.68 4.57
N VAL A 403 15.42 26.15 4.93
CA VAL A 403 15.27 24.92 5.72
C VAL A 403 15.82 23.73 4.95
N LEU A 404 15.51 23.62 3.65
CA LEU A 404 16.00 22.56 2.78
C LEU A 404 17.51 22.66 2.53
N VAL A 405 18.02 23.88 2.33
CA VAL A 405 19.46 24.13 2.17
C VAL A 405 20.22 23.73 3.43
N ILE A 406 19.75 24.14 4.62
CA ILE A 406 20.37 23.81 5.91
C ILE A 406 20.38 22.29 6.11
N ASN A 407 19.25 21.60 5.88
CA ASN A 407 19.21 20.16 5.98
C ASN A 407 20.22 19.49 5.05
N THR A 408 20.24 19.90 3.78
CA THR A 408 21.12 19.32 2.75
C THR A 408 22.59 19.49 3.14
N LEU A 409 22.99 20.70 3.53
CA LEU A 409 24.36 21.00 3.93
C LEU A 409 24.77 20.23 5.19
N LEU A 410 23.92 20.23 6.22
CA LEU A 410 24.21 19.55 7.47
C LEU A 410 24.34 18.03 7.27
N THR A 411 23.41 17.45 6.52
CA THR A 411 23.43 16.02 6.18
C THR A 411 24.64 15.66 5.32
N LEU A 412 25.02 16.50 4.35
CA LEU A 412 26.20 16.27 3.51
C LEU A 412 27.50 16.33 4.33
N VAL A 413 27.64 17.33 5.21
CA VAL A 413 28.80 17.47 6.09
C VAL A 413 28.92 16.25 7.01
N LEU A 414 27.83 15.82 7.64
CA LEU A 414 27.82 14.62 8.47
C LEU A 414 28.14 13.37 7.67
N THR A 415 27.62 13.25 6.45
CA THR A 415 27.91 12.13 5.54
C THR A 415 29.40 12.03 5.23
N ILE A 416 30.02 13.15 4.82
CA ILE A 416 31.46 13.22 4.50
C ILE A 416 32.28 12.89 5.75
N TRP A 417 31.93 13.47 6.89
CA TRP A 417 32.61 13.22 8.16
C TRP A 417 32.53 11.75 8.58
N LEU A 418 31.34 11.15 8.44
CA LEU A 418 31.07 9.77 8.84
C LEU A 418 31.77 8.76 7.90
N ILE A 419 31.82 9.03 6.60
CA ILE A 419 32.65 8.26 5.66
C ILE A 419 34.13 8.39 6.01
N ARG A 420 34.64 9.61 6.23
CA ARG A 420 36.07 9.86 6.48
C ARG A 420 36.54 9.23 7.80
N SER A 421 35.75 9.35 8.86
CA SER A 421 36.05 8.79 10.18
C SER A 421 36.07 7.26 10.17
N ASN A 422 35.27 6.63 9.31
CA ASN A 422 35.19 5.17 9.22
C ASN A 422 35.98 4.58 8.04
N ALA A 423 36.61 5.40 7.19
CA ALA A 423 37.28 4.94 5.97
C ALA A 423 38.39 3.91 6.23
N ARG A 424 39.21 4.11 7.28
CA ARG A 424 40.28 3.16 7.66
C ARG A 424 39.70 1.83 8.14
N TRP A 425 38.61 1.90 8.88
CA TRP A 425 37.92 0.72 9.41
C TRP A 425 37.25 -0.09 8.30
N PHE A 426 36.58 0.59 7.36
CA PHE A 426 36.04 -0.04 6.15
C PHE A 426 37.14 -0.69 5.31
N ALA A 427 38.31 -0.05 5.18
CA ALA A 427 39.43 -0.62 4.45
C ALA A 427 39.97 -1.90 5.11
N ALA A 428 40.06 -1.95 6.44
CA ALA A 428 40.50 -3.14 7.17
C ALA A 428 39.50 -4.30 7.06
N HIS A 429 38.20 -4.04 7.20
CA HIS A 429 37.17 -5.09 7.13
C HIS A 429 36.88 -5.60 5.70
N LEU A 430 37.36 -4.89 4.68
CA LEU A 430 37.36 -5.38 3.30
C LEU A 430 38.43 -6.45 3.06
N GLU A 431 39.45 -6.53 3.92
CA GLU A 431 40.50 -7.55 3.88
C GLU A 431 40.09 -8.82 4.64
N ASP A 432 39.14 -8.71 5.58
CA ASP A 432 38.54 -9.82 6.34
C ASP A 432 37.38 -10.53 5.60
N LEU A 433 36.98 -10.03 4.42
CA LEU A 433 35.96 -10.61 3.52
C LEU A 433 36.60 -11.50 2.45
#